data_AF-A0A6M3LKC9-F1
#
_entry.id   AF-A0A6M3LKC9-F1
#
_cell.length_a   1.000
_cell.length_b   1.000
_cell.length_c   1.000
_cell.angle_alpha   90.00
_cell.angle_beta   90.00
_cell.angle_gamma   90.00
#
_symmetry.space_group_name_H-M   'P 1'
#
loop_
_entity.id
_entity.type
_entity.pdbx_description
1 polymer ?
#
loop_
_entity_poly.entity_id
_entity_poly.type
_entity_poly.pdbx_seq_one_letter_code
_entity_poly.pdbx_strand_id
1 'polypeptide(L)'
;MRCLIVVGARPNYIKAAPLIRTMQKDGSFDIVLVNTGQHYDANMSNNFLKELGMPSPQYNLGIGNNASWTKQLHESMVGIEFICMDR
;
A
#
# COMPACT_ATOMS: atom_id res chain seq x y z
N MET A 1 -8.06 0.57 -16.65
CA MET A 1 -8.20 -0.62 -15.76
C MET A 1 -7.78 -0.20 -14.35
N ARG A 2 -8.49 -0.62 -13.30
CA ARG A 2 -8.09 -0.27 -11.91
C ARG A 2 -7.09 -1.29 -11.37
N CYS A 3 -6.03 -0.81 -10.73
CA CYS A 3 -4.97 -1.65 -10.19
C CYS A 3 -4.72 -1.28 -8.73
N LEU A 4 -4.99 -2.22 -7.82
CA LEU A 4 -4.64 -2.10 -6.42
C LEU A 4 -3.18 -2.51 -6.20
N ILE A 5 -2.40 -1.62 -5.60
CA ILE A 5 -1.03 -1.87 -5.19
C ILE A 5 -0.99 -1.91 -3.67
N VAL A 6 -0.84 -3.11 -3.13
CA VAL A 6 -0.85 -3.36 -1.69
C VAL A 6 0.59 -3.41 -1.18
N VAL A 7 0.89 -2.60 -0.17
CA VAL A 7 2.21 -2.48 0.46
C VAL A 7 2.09 -2.58 1.97
N GLY A 8 3.05 -3.19 2.65
CA GLY A 8 3.01 -3.35 4.12
C GLY A 8 4.31 -3.02 4.82
N ALA A 9 5.44 -3.24 4.15
CA ALA A 9 6.77 -2.98 4.68
C ALA A 9 7.60 -2.08 3.77
N ARG A 10 8.63 -1.43 4.33
CA ARG A 10 9.54 -0.52 3.61
C ARG A 10 10.08 -1.10 2.27
N PRO A 11 10.50 -2.38 2.18
CA PRO A 11 10.93 -2.95 0.90
C PRO A 11 9.83 -2.98 -0.17
N ASN A 12 8.55 -3.07 0.21
CA ASN A 12 7.44 -3.04 -0.74
C ASN A 12 7.34 -1.67 -1.41
N TYR A 13 7.47 -0.57 -0.65
CA TYR A 13 7.43 0.79 -1.19
C TYR A 13 8.57 1.05 -2.18
N ILE A 14 9.80 0.64 -1.84
CA ILE A 14 10.97 0.79 -2.72
C ILE A 14 10.74 0.09 -4.07
N LYS A 15 10.15 -1.13 -4.04
CA LYS A 15 9.85 -1.92 -5.24
C LYS A 15 8.65 -1.38 -6.01
N ALA A 16 7.64 -0.87 -5.32
CA ALA A 16 6.42 -0.36 -5.93
C ALA A 16 6.63 1.03 -6.61
N ALA A 17 7.52 1.86 -6.07
CA ALA A 17 7.78 3.21 -6.57
C ALA A 17 8.09 3.29 -8.09
N PRO A 18 9.04 2.53 -8.65
CA PRO A 18 9.32 2.56 -10.10
C PRO A 18 8.15 2.01 -10.94
N LEU A 19 7.42 1.03 -10.42
CA LEU A 19 6.24 0.47 -11.09
C LEU A 19 5.12 1.52 -11.18
N ILE A 20 4.75 2.15 -10.07
CA ILE A 20 3.74 3.21 -10.00
C ILE A 20 4.09 4.34 -10.97
N ARG A 21 5.35 4.79 -10.95
CA ARG A 21 5.82 5.87 -11.83
C ARG A 21 5.63 5.52 -13.31
N THR A 22 5.88 4.27 -13.68
CA THR A 22 5.70 3.79 -15.06
C THR A 22 4.23 3.72 -15.42
N MET A 23 3.39 3.16 -14.54
CA MET A 23 1.94 3.06 -14.75
C MET A 23 1.26 4.43 -14.82
N GLN A 24 1.69 5.40 -14.02
CA GLN A 24 1.19 6.78 -14.08
C GLN A 24 1.53 7.47 -15.41
N LYS A 25 2.72 7.20 -15.97
CA LYS A 25 3.12 7.74 -17.29
C LYS A 25 2.33 7.12 -18.43
N ASP A 26 2.01 5.82 -18.33
CA ASP A 26 1.19 5.11 -19.30
C ASP A 26 -0.25 5.63 -19.33
N GLY A 27 -0.83 5.92 -18.15
CA GLY A 27 -2.15 6.54 -18.03
C GLY A 27 -3.34 5.59 -18.24
N SER A 28 -3.11 4.32 -18.61
CA SER A 28 -4.20 3.33 -18.78
C SER A 28 -4.72 2.75 -17.45
N PHE A 29 -4.04 3.05 -16.35
CA PHE A 29 -4.29 2.48 -15.03
C PHE A 29 -4.80 3.52 -14.04
N ASP A 30 -5.92 3.22 -13.40
CA ASP A 30 -6.33 3.89 -12.16
C ASP A 30 -5.65 3.16 -11.00
N ILE A 31 -4.62 3.78 -10.42
CA ILE A 31 -3.79 3.16 -9.39
C ILE A 31 -4.39 3.47 -8.02
N VAL A 32 -4.65 2.40 -7.25
CA VAL A 32 -5.06 2.50 -5.85
C VAL A 32 -3.94 2.00 -4.95
N LEU A 33 -3.30 2.90 -4.21
CA LEU A 33 -2.26 2.52 -3.26
C LEU A 33 -2.88 2.19 -1.89
N VAL A 34 -2.64 0.97 -1.40
CA VAL A 34 -3.16 0.46 -0.12
C VAL A 34 -1.99 0.12 0.79
N ASN A 35 -1.95 0.72 1.97
CA ASN A 35 -1.00 0.37 3.03
C ASN A 35 -1.66 -0.60 4.03
N THR A 36 -1.05 -1.78 4.28
CA THR A 36 -1.55 -2.70 5.30
C THR A 36 -1.21 -2.25 6.71
N GLY A 37 -0.17 -1.41 6.88
CA GLY A 37 0.26 -0.89 8.17
C GLY A 37 1.27 -1.76 8.93
N GLN A 38 1.80 -2.82 8.30
CA GLN A 38 2.68 -3.80 8.98
C GLN A 38 4.08 -3.27 9.36
N HIS A 39 4.58 -2.18 8.80
CA HIS A 39 5.81 -1.51 9.26
C HIS A 39 5.80 0.00 9.01
N TYR A 40 4.61 0.61 9.02
CA TYR A 40 4.46 2.05 8.90
C TYR A 40 4.66 2.70 10.27
N ASP A 41 5.90 2.72 10.74
CA ASP A 41 6.29 3.54 11.89
C ASP A 41 6.26 5.02 11.47
N ALA A 42 6.07 5.94 12.42
CA ALA A 42 6.17 7.40 12.22
C ALA A 42 7.49 7.82 11.54
N ASN A 43 8.54 7.01 11.64
CA ASN A 43 9.81 7.16 10.93
C ASN A 43 9.76 6.82 9.42
N MET A 44 8.78 6.01 8.96
CA MET A 44 8.43 5.88 7.54
C MET A 44 7.50 7.02 7.10
N SER A 45 7.90 8.24 7.49
CA SER A 45 7.15 9.48 7.39
C SER A 45 6.69 9.80 5.97
N ASN A 46 5.77 10.75 5.84
CA ASN A 46 5.37 11.34 4.56
C ASN A 46 6.59 11.80 3.71
N ASN A 47 7.74 12.06 4.34
CA ASN A 47 8.98 12.41 3.64
C ASN A 47 9.57 11.22 2.86
N PHE A 48 9.49 9.99 3.38
CA PHE A 48 9.97 8.80 2.66
C PHE A 48 9.19 8.54 1.37
N LEU A 49 7.86 8.73 1.40
CA LEU A 49 7.03 8.62 0.20
C LEU A 49 7.36 9.72 -0.81
N LYS A 50 7.58 10.95 -0.34
CA LYS A 50 8.02 12.07 -1.17
C LYS A 50 9.37 11.80 -1.83
N GLU A 51 10.35 11.26 -1.10
CA GLU A 51 11.66 10.88 -1.63
C GLU A 51 11.55 9.85 -2.76
N LEU A 52 10.66 8.86 -2.62
CA LEU A 52 10.38 7.87 -3.66
C LEU A 52 9.55 8.44 -4.84
N GLY A 53 8.99 9.65 -4.69
CA GLY A 53 8.02 10.23 -5.62
C GLY A 53 6.73 9.41 -5.68
N MET A 54 6.35 8.78 -4.57
CA MET A 54 5.12 8.00 -4.46
C MET A 54 3.94 8.88 -4.00
N PRO A 55 2.71 8.60 -4.48
CA PRO A 55 1.52 9.20 -3.91
C PRO A 55 1.30 8.73 -2.47
N SER A 56 0.52 9.48 -1.70
CA SER A 56 0.03 8.99 -0.41
C SER A 56 -0.93 7.82 -0.61
N PRO A 57 -0.93 6.79 0.25
CA PRO A 57 -1.89 5.71 0.18
C PRO A 57 -3.33 6.23 0.28
N GLN A 58 -4.22 5.74 -0.58
CA GLN A 58 -5.66 6.02 -0.51
C GLN A 58 -6.31 5.29 0.66
N TYR A 59 -5.79 4.10 0.99
CA TYR A 59 -6.27 3.30 2.10
C TYR A 59 -5.11 2.91 3.01
N ASN A 60 -5.38 2.92 4.31
CA ASN A 60 -4.46 2.41 5.33
C ASN A 60 -5.24 1.49 6.26
N LEU A 61 -4.92 0.19 6.25
CA LEU A 61 -5.65 -0.84 6.99
C LEU A 61 -5.27 -0.90 8.47
N GLY A 62 -4.15 -0.29 8.88
CA GLY A 62 -3.78 -0.17 10.29
C GLY A 62 -3.54 -1.49 11.04
N ILE A 63 -3.17 -2.57 10.32
CA ILE A 63 -3.05 -3.93 10.88
C ILE A 63 -1.90 -4.03 11.89
N GLY A 64 -0.91 -3.14 11.79
CA GLY A 64 0.22 -3.06 12.71
C GLY A 64 1.10 -4.31 12.72
N ASN A 65 2.03 -4.36 13.68
CA ASN A 65 2.83 -5.55 13.95
C ASN A 65 2.15 -6.41 15.02
N ASN A 66 1.34 -7.37 14.58
CA ASN A 66 0.75 -8.39 15.48
C ASN A 66 1.74 -9.56 15.68
N ALA A 67 1.80 -10.13 16.90
CA ALA A 67 2.65 -11.30 17.17
C ALA A 67 2.24 -12.56 16.36
N SER A 68 0.99 -12.61 15.88
CA SER A 68 0.46 -13.69 15.05
C SER A 68 0.44 -13.31 13.57
N TRP A 69 1.28 -13.97 12.77
CA TRP A 69 1.28 -13.83 11.32
C TRP A 69 -0.06 -14.21 10.69
N THR A 70 -0.73 -15.25 11.21
CA THR A 70 -2.04 -15.68 10.72
C THR A 70 -3.08 -14.58 10.86
N LYS A 71 -3.07 -13.87 11.99
CA LYS A 71 -3.97 -12.73 12.22
C LYS A 71 -3.69 -11.60 11.23
N GLN A 72 -2.41 -11.26 11.04
CA GLN A 72 -2.02 -10.22 10.07
C GLN A 72 -2.48 -10.56 8.64
N LEU A 73 -2.32 -11.81 8.22
CA LEU A 73 -2.75 -12.27 6.90
C LEU A 73 -4.27 -12.17 6.77
N HIS A 74 -5.01 -12.69 7.75
CA HIS A 74 -6.46 -12.65 7.77
C HIS A 74 -7.00 -11.21 7.67
N GLU A 75 -6.50 -10.31 8.51
CA GLU A 75 -6.92 -8.90 8.50
C GLU A 75 -6.57 -8.19 7.18
N SER A 76 -5.43 -8.56 6.57
CA SER A 76 -5.05 -8.03 5.25
C SER A 76 -6.02 -8.49 4.17
N MET A 77 -6.37 -9.78 4.15
CA MET A 77 -7.29 -10.33 3.15
C MET A 77 -8.68 -9.70 3.27
N VAL A 78 -9.21 -9.60 4.49
CA VAL A 78 -10.52 -8.97 4.76
C VAL A 78 -10.50 -7.49 4.36
N GLY A 79 -9.48 -6.74 4.76
CA GLY A 79 -9.37 -5.32 4.41
C GLY A 79 -9.27 -5.08 2.89
N ILE A 80 -8.51 -5.91 2.18
CA ILE A 80 -8.40 -5.84 0.71
C ILE A 80 -9.74 -6.18 0.05
N GLU A 81 -10.45 -7.19 0.55
CA GLU A 81 -11.78 -7.56 0.05
C GLU A 81 -12.76 -6.38 0.15
N PHE A 82 -12.84 -5.73 1.31
CA PHE A 82 -13.70 -4.56 1.48
C PHE A 82 -13.37 -3.45 0.48
N ILE A 83 -12.09 -3.10 0.30
CA ILE A 83 -11.68 -2.05 -0.66
C ILE A 83 -12.08 -2.43 -2.10
N CYS A 84 -11.94 -3.70 -2.47
CA CYS A 84 -12.34 -4.17 -3.79
C CYS A 84 -13.87 -4.09 -4.01
N MET A 85 -14.66 -4.21 -2.93
CA MET A 85 -16.13 -4.16 -3.00
C MET A 85 -16.72 -2.75 -2.91
N ASP A 86 -16.02 -1.80 -2.27
CA ASP A 86 -16.55 -0.48 -1.87
C ASP A 86 -16.72 0.56 -3.01
N ARG A 87 -16.54 0.18 -4.28
CA ARG A 87 -16.67 1.05 -5.48
C ARG A 87 -15.79 2.31 -5.46
#